data_AF-A0A494WZX0-F1
#
_entry.id   AF-A0A494WZX0-F1
#
_cell.length_a   1.000
_cell.length_b   1.000
_cell.length_c   1.000
_cell.angle_alpha   90.00
_cell.angle_beta   90.00
_cell.angle_gamma   90.00
#
_symmetry.space_group_name_H-M   'P 1'
#
loop_
_entity.id
_entity.type
_entity.pdbx_description
1 polymer ?
#
loop_
_entity_poly.entity_id
_entity_poly.type
_entity_poly.pdbx_seq_one_letter_code
_entity_poly.pdbx_strand_id
1 'polypeptide(L)'
;MLRVSWEDTGNPILDRLGRQFVERVARYARGGSYEKRLERFRKYVKFLCFLAERFAPEDIRNIRPRHVAAFARHLKEQGRSGRTILYYFSIIRWWHRQIPWRKYEMPENKVLLELEARLDDKRFCEEIKNNCRRKKFRRGIQKSLGSA
;
A
#
# COMPACT_ATOMS: atom_id res chain seq x y z
N MET A 1 11.24 -7.94 -16.12
CA MET A 1 10.84 -8.38 -14.76
C MET A 1 11.85 -7.82 -13.77
N LEU A 2 11.44 -7.43 -12.55
CA LEU A 2 12.39 -7.04 -11.50
C LEU A 2 13.04 -8.31 -10.92
N ARG A 3 14.37 -8.37 -10.85
CA ARG A 3 15.10 -9.53 -10.31
C ARG A 3 15.29 -9.37 -8.81
N VAL A 4 14.27 -9.73 -8.04
CA VAL A 4 14.25 -9.69 -6.57
C VAL A 4 13.67 -10.97 -6.01
N SER A 5 14.25 -11.43 -4.90
CA SER A 5 13.79 -12.52 -4.04
C SER A 5 13.48 -11.97 -2.64
N TRP A 6 12.69 -12.71 -1.87
CA TRP A 6 12.54 -12.45 -0.44
C TRP A 6 13.36 -13.47 0.35
N GLU A 7 14.06 -13.01 1.37
CA GLU A 7 14.82 -13.85 2.31
C GLU A 7 14.18 -13.71 3.69
N ASP A 8 14.09 -14.81 4.42
CA ASP A 8 13.42 -14.83 5.72
C ASP A 8 14.24 -14.05 6.75
N THR A 9 13.58 -13.08 7.39
CA THR A 9 14.19 -12.16 8.35
C THR A 9 14.03 -12.63 9.79
N GLY A 10 13.36 -13.77 10.02
CA GLY A 10 12.97 -14.25 11.35
C GLY A 10 11.76 -13.55 11.96
N ASN A 11 11.16 -12.59 11.23
CA ASN A 11 9.90 -11.96 11.64
C ASN A 11 8.76 -12.55 10.78
N PRO A 12 7.92 -13.46 11.33
CA PRO A 12 6.96 -14.21 10.53
C PRO A 12 5.93 -13.32 9.83
N ILE A 13 5.62 -12.16 10.40
CA ILE A 13 4.68 -11.20 9.81
C ILE A 13 5.34 -10.51 8.63
N LEU A 14 6.55 -10.00 8.80
CA LEU A 14 7.31 -9.33 7.75
C LEU A 14 7.58 -10.31 6.60
N ASP A 15 7.98 -11.53 6.91
CA ASP A 15 8.28 -12.57 5.93
C ASP A 15 7.05 -12.95 5.09
N ARG A 16 5.90 -13.09 5.74
CA ARG A 16 4.62 -13.30 5.05
C ARG A 16 4.27 -12.14 4.12
N LEU A 17 4.40 -10.89 4.57
CA LEU A 17 4.10 -9.71 3.75
C LEU A 17 5.10 -9.56 2.60
N GLY A 18 6.38 -9.80 2.87
CA GLY A 18 7.48 -9.71 1.93
C GLY A 18 7.37 -10.72 0.79
N ARG A 19 7.10 -11.99 1.10
CA ARG A 19 6.82 -13.03 0.09
C ARG A 19 5.64 -12.67 -0.79
N GLN A 20 4.49 -12.30 -0.20
CA GLN A 20 3.32 -11.85 -0.97
C GLN A 20 3.66 -10.68 -1.90
N PHE A 21 4.43 -9.71 -1.41
CA PHE A 21 4.85 -8.56 -2.21
C PHE A 21 5.79 -8.96 -3.34
N VAL A 22 6.86 -9.69 -3.07
CA VAL A 22 7.86 -10.08 -4.08
C VAL A 22 7.25 -10.99 -5.14
N GLU A 23 6.63 -12.08 -4.69
CA GLU A 23 6.19 -13.17 -5.55
C GLU A 23 4.97 -12.81 -6.37
N ARG A 24 4.13 -11.87 -5.93
CA ARG A 24 2.87 -11.57 -6.61
C ARG A 24 2.80 -10.17 -7.20
N VAL A 25 3.71 -9.26 -6.81
CA VAL A 25 3.64 -7.84 -7.20
C VAL A 25 4.97 -7.33 -7.75
N ALA A 26 6.07 -7.40 -6.99
CA ALA A 26 7.31 -6.72 -7.31
C ALA A 26 7.94 -7.20 -8.63
N ARG A 27 8.01 -8.52 -8.82
CA ARG A 27 8.59 -9.13 -10.02
C ARG A 27 7.83 -8.71 -11.28
N TYR A 28 6.51 -8.68 -11.21
CA TYR A 28 5.62 -8.43 -12.34
C TYR A 28 5.31 -6.95 -12.61
N ALA A 29 5.80 -6.04 -11.77
CA ALA A 29 5.50 -4.62 -11.90
C ALA A 29 6.03 -4.02 -13.20
N ARG A 30 5.14 -3.30 -13.90
CA ARG A 30 5.40 -2.62 -15.17
C ARG A 30 5.54 -1.11 -14.97
N GLY A 31 6.28 -0.45 -15.87
CA GLY A 31 6.49 1.00 -15.90
C GLY A 31 7.70 1.48 -15.10
N GLY A 32 8.35 2.54 -15.61
CA GLY A 32 9.58 3.09 -15.07
C GLY A 32 10.83 2.27 -15.39
N SER A 33 12.01 2.87 -15.19
CA SER A 33 13.29 2.18 -15.37
C SER A 33 13.48 1.05 -14.35
N TYR A 34 14.45 0.18 -14.60
CA TYR A 34 14.80 -0.88 -13.67
C TYR A 34 15.28 -0.32 -12.33
N GLU A 35 16.18 0.66 -12.37
CA GLU A 35 16.81 1.32 -11.22
C GLU A 35 15.75 1.97 -10.33
N LYS A 36 14.80 2.69 -10.95
CA LYS A 36 13.73 3.36 -10.22
C LYS A 36 12.79 2.36 -9.55
N ARG A 37 12.52 1.21 -10.17
CA ARG A 37 11.73 0.14 -9.55
C ARG A 37 12.49 -0.51 -8.39
N LEU A 38 13.79 -0.72 -8.51
CA LEU A 38 14.63 -1.27 -7.44
C LEU A 38 14.72 -0.32 -6.24
N GLU A 39 14.87 0.99 -6.48
CA GLU A 39 14.85 2.00 -5.42
C GLU A 39 13.50 2.00 -4.69
N ARG A 40 12.40 2.05 -5.46
CA ARG A 40 11.04 1.97 -4.92
C ARG A 40 10.80 0.70 -4.14
N PHE A 41 11.33 -0.43 -4.61
CA PHE A 41 11.25 -1.72 -3.92
C PHE A 41 11.86 -1.60 -2.51
N ARG A 42 13.11 -1.15 -2.40
CA ARG A 42 13.81 -0.98 -1.11
C ARG A 42 13.05 -0.06 -0.16
N LYS A 43 12.47 1.03 -0.67
CA LYS A 43 11.66 1.96 0.14
C LYS A 43 10.33 1.35 0.58
N TYR A 44 9.70 0.54 -0.27
CA TYR A 44 8.47 -0.15 0.08
C TYR A 44 8.70 -1.25 1.12
N VAL A 45 9.84 -1.95 1.05
CA VAL A 45 10.26 -2.90 2.09
C VAL A 45 10.36 -2.21 3.45
N LYS A 46 10.94 -1.01 3.54
CA LYS A 46 10.95 -0.22 4.79
C LYS A 46 9.54 0.06 5.34
N PHE A 47 8.58 0.31 4.46
CA PHE A 47 7.18 0.45 4.86
C PHE A 47 6.57 -0.88 5.33
N LEU A 48 6.93 -2.02 4.71
CA LEU A 48 6.48 -3.34 5.17
C LEU A 48 7.06 -3.69 6.55
N CYS A 49 8.33 -3.35 6.83
CA CYS A 49 8.92 -3.51 8.17
C CYS A 49 8.08 -2.76 9.22
N PHE A 50 7.80 -1.46 8.96
CA PHE A 50 6.95 -0.66 9.84
C PHE A 50 5.56 -1.27 10.03
N LEU A 51 4.94 -1.79 8.96
CA LEU A 51 3.64 -2.44 9.03
C LEU A 51 3.66 -3.70 9.89
N ALA A 52 4.70 -4.51 9.73
CA ALA A 52 4.85 -5.74 10.49
C ALA A 52 4.96 -5.46 11.99
N GLU A 53 5.75 -4.43 12.36
CA GLU A 53 5.96 -4.03 13.75
C GLU A 53 4.73 -3.38 14.40
N ARG A 54 3.96 -2.56 13.66
CA ARG A 54 2.93 -1.70 14.26
C ARG A 54 1.50 -2.16 14.06
N PHE A 55 1.23 -2.95 13.01
CA PHE A 55 -0.14 -3.29 12.59
C PHE A 55 -0.37 -4.77 12.32
N ALA A 56 0.69 -5.52 12.03
CA ALA A 56 0.64 -6.94 11.73
C ALA A 56 -0.42 -7.38 10.69
N PRO A 57 -0.58 -6.69 9.54
CA PRO A 57 -1.59 -7.10 8.56
C PRO A 57 -1.28 -8.50 8.02
N GLU A 58 -2.32 -9.29 7.82
CA GLU A 58 -2.18 -10.66 7.32
C GLU A 58 -1.83 -10.74 5.82
N ASP A 59 -2.25 -9.72 5.07
CA ASP A 59 -2.17 -9.70 3.60
C ASP A 59 -1.95 -8.27 3.11
N ILE A 60 -1.09 -8.09 2.12
CA ILE A 60 -0.78 -6.78 1.53
C ILE A 60 -2.03 -6.10 0.92
N ARG A 61 -3.07 -6.86 0.59
CA ARG A 61 -4.37 -6.32 0.14
C ARG A 61 -5.12 -5.54 1.22
N ASN A 62 -4.79 -5.78 2.48
CA ASN A 62 -5.38 -5.13 3.65
C ASN A 62 -4.64 -3.84 4.01
N ILE A 63 -3.66 -3.38 3.21
CA ILE A 63 -3.04 -2.07 3.39
C ILE A 63 -4.10 -0.98 3.17
N ARG A 64 -4.21 -0.04 4.11
CA ARG A 64 -5.26 1.01 4.16
C ARG A 64 -4.62 2.39 4.35
N PRO A 65 -5.36 3.49 4.12
CA PRO A 65 -4.84 4.86 4.28
C PRO A 65 -4.22 5.12 5.66
N ARG A 66 -4.86 4.61 6.74
CA ARG A 66 -4.35 4.76 8.12
C ARG A 66 -2.92 4.26 8.29
N HIS A 67 -2.55 3.16 7.62
CA HIS A 67 -1.20 2.62 7.70
C HIS A 67 -0.16 3.57 7.10
N VAL A 68 -0.51 4.22 5.98
CA VAL A 68 0.38 5.15 5.27
C VAL A 68 0.51 6.47 6.04
N ALA A 69 -0.58 6.96 6.60
CA ALA A 69 -0.58 8.12 7.49
C ALA A 69 0.23 7.85 8.77
N ALA A 70 0.08 6.69 9.40
CA ALA A 70 0.88 6.30 10.56
C ALA A 70 2.38 6.20 10.21
N PHE A 71 2.71 5.71 9.02
CA PHE A 71 4.10 5.70 8.56
C PHE A 71 4.65 7.11 8.33
N ALA A 72 3.83 8.05 7.85
CA ALA A 72 4.24 9.46 7.76
C ALA A 72 4.52 10.06 9.14
N ARG A 73 3.67 9.81 10.14
CA ARG A 73 3.93 10.23 11.54
C ARG A 73 5.26 9.66 12.05
N HIS A 74 5.48 8.36 11.84
CA HIS A 74 6.74 7.70 12.20
C HIS A 74 7.97 8.32 11.52
N LEU A 75 7.87 8.68 10.23
CA LEU A 75 8.96 9.36 9.53
C LEU A 75 9.20 10.78 10.08
N LYS A 76 8.17 11.51 10.48
CA LYS A 76 8.31 12.83 11.13
C LYS A 76 9.00 12.73 12.47
N GLU A 77 8.60 11.76 13.30
CA GLU A 77 9.23 11.48 14.60
C GLU A 77 10.73 11.16 14.45
N GLN A 78 11.12 10.54 13.32
CA GLN A 78 12.51 10.32 12.94
C GLN A 78 13.22 11.55 12.31
N GLY A 79 12.60 12.72 12.32
CA GLY A 79 13.16 13.95 11.75
C GLY A 79 13.24 13.97 10.21
N ARG A 80 12.48 13.13 9.50
CA ARG A 80 12.49 13.13 8.03
C ARG A 80 11.73 14.33 7.46
N SER A 81 12.28 14.93 6.40
CA SER A 81 11.68 16.10 5.75
C SER A 81 10.32 15.79 5.10
N GLY A 82 9.47 16.82 4.97
CA GLY A 82 8.19 16.72 4.26
C GLY A 82 8.33 16.19 2.84
N ARG A 83 9.39 16.60 2.11
CA ARG A 83 9.73 16.06 0.78
C ARG A 83 9.93 14.53 0.81
N THR A 84 10.59 14.02 1.84
CA THR A 84 10.81 12.59 2.02
C THR A 84 9.49 11.85 2.24
N ILE A 85 8.58 12.42 3.05
CA ILE A 85 7.26 11.84 3.31
C ILE A 85 6.41 11.78 2.04
N LEU A 86 6.34 12.89 1.29
CA LEU A 86 5.63 12.94 0.01
C LEU A 86 6.22 11.96 -1.01
N TYR A 87 7.54 11.75 -0.97
CA TYR A 87 8.18 10.74 -1.78
C TYR A 87 7.72 9.33 -1.41
N TYR A 88 7.68 8.98 -0.12
CA TYR A 88 7.12 7.69 0.33
C TYR A 88 5.65 7.53 -0.05
N PHE A 89 4.82 8.58 0.02
CA PHE A 89 3.43 8.50 -0.48
C PHE A 89 3.36 8.12 -1.96
N SER A 90 4.20 8.74 -2.78
CA SER A 90 4.29 8.41 -4.22
C SER A 90 4.69 6.94 -4.44
N ILE A 91 5.70 6.46 -3.71
CA ILE A 91 6.18 5.07 -3.79
C ILE A 91 5.10 4.08 -3.35
N ILE A 92 4.50 4.32 -2.18
CA ILE A 92 3.49 3.44 -1.60
C ILE A 92 2.26 3.38 -2.51
N ARG A 93 1.79 4.52 -3.01
CA ARG A 93 0.67 4.58 -3.96
C ARG A 93 1.01 3.84 -5.26
N TRP A 94 2.22 4.02 -5.77
CA TRP A 94 2.66 3.35 -7.00
C TRP A 94 2.63 1.83 -6.84
N TRP A 95 3.26 1.28 -5.79
CA TRP A 95 3.23 -0.16 -5.52
C TRP A 95 1.84 -0.68 -5.22
N HIS A 96 1.05 0.06 -4.45
CA HIS A 96 -0.31 -0.32 -4.11
C HIS A 96 -1.21 -0.46 -5.35
N ARG A 97 -1.03 0.40 -6.37
CA ARG A 97 -1.75 0.27 -7.64
C ARG A 97 -1.41 -1.01 -8.41
N GLN A 98 -0.19 -1.55 -8.22
CA GLN A 98 0.24 -2.81 -8.82
C GLN A 98 -0.38 -4.04 -8.12
N ILE A 99 -1.11 -3.88 -7.01
CA ILE A 99 -1.83 -4.97 -6.33
C ILE A 99 -3.25 -5.04 -6.92
N PRO A 100 -3.56 -6.00 -7.82
CA PRO A 100 -4.85 -6.03 -8.49
C PRO A 100 -6.01 -6.43 -7.55
N TRP A 101 -5.71 -7.16 -6.47
CA TRP A 101 -6.70 -7.61 -5.47
C TRP A 101 -6.75 -6.73 -4.20
N ARG A 102 -6.22 -5.49 -4.25
CA ARG A 102 -6.28 -4.55 -3.11
C ARG A 102 -7.71 -4.28 -2.66
N LYS A 103 -7.96 -4.19 -1.35
CA LYS A 103 -9.29 -3.90 -0.80
C LYS A 103 -9.61 -2.41 -0.72
N TYR A 104 -8.58 -1.57 -0.74
CA TYR A 104 -8.70 -0.13 -0.60
C TYR A 104 -8.04 0.56 -1.80
N GLU A 105 -8.49 1.75 -2.14
CA GLU A 105 -7.73 2.70 -2.94
C GLU A 105 -6.86 3.55 -2.03
N MET A 106 -5.76 4.08 -2.56
CA MET A 106 -4.87 4.95 -1.80
C MET A 106 -5.16 6.41 -2.16
N PRO A 107 -5.56 7.26 -1.20
CA PRO A 107 -5.94 8.62 -1.49
C PRO A 107 -4.74 9.51 -1.81
N GLU A 108 -5.03 10.75 -2.19
CA GLU A 108 -4.03 11.76 -2.53
C GLU A 108 -3.30 12.30 -1.30
N ASN A 109 -2.25 13.09 -1.54
CA ASN A 109 -1.36 13.58 -0.49
C ASN A 109 -2.12 14.42 0.54
N LYS A 110 -3.06 15.28 0.12
CA LYS A 110 -3.85 16.15 1.03
C LYS A 110 -4.59 15.31 2.08
N VAL A 111 -5.30 14.28 1.63
CA VAL A 111 -6.07 13.37 2.51
C VAL A 111 -5.13 12.58 3.43
N LEU A 112 -3.98 12.11 2.93
CA LEU A 112 -3.02 11.38 3.76
C LEU A 112 -2.37 12.27 4.84
N LEU A 113 -2.09 13.54 4.53
CA LEU A 113 -1.58 14.51 5.49
C LEU A 113 -2.62 14.88 6.54
N GLU A 114 -3.87 15.09 6.13
CA GLU A 114 -4.96 15.36 7.06
C GLU A 114 -5.21 14.14 7.98
N LEU A 115 -5.22 12.93 7.41
CA LEU A 115 -5.35 11.70 8.18
C LEU A 115 -4.20 11.54 9.17
N GLU A 116 -2.97 11.87 8.78
CA GLU A 116 -1.81 11.81 9.67
C GLU A 116 -1.91 12.79 10.84
N ALA A 117 -2.37 14.02 10.60
CA ALA A 117 -2.62 15.01 11.65
C ALA A 117 -3.72 14.57 12.63
N ARG A 118 -4.67 13.74 12.17
CA ARG A 118 -5.86 13.32 12.92
C ARG A 118 -5.93 11.80 13.14
N LEU A 119 -4.80 11.08 13.26
CA LEU A 119 -4.82 9.60 13.40
C LEU A 119 -5.55 9.12 14.66
N ASP A 120 -5.64 9.96 15.67
CA ASP A 120 -6.26 9.64 16.96
C ASP A 120 -7.80 9.84 16.91
N ASP A 121 -8.30 10.54 15.90
CA ASP A 121 -9.72 10.65 15.58
C ASP A 121 -10.20 9.36 14.90
N LYS A 122 -10.68 8.42 15.72
CA LYS A 122 -11.17 7.10 15.27
C LYS A 122 -12.31 7.23 14.26
N ARG A 123 -13.22 8.20 14.44
CA ARG A 123 -14.37 8.40 13.55
C ARG A 123 -13.89 8.83 12.17
N PHE A 124 -12.99 9.81 12.12
CA PHE A 124 -12.40 10.27 10.88
C PHE A 124 -11.59 9.17 10.17
N CYS A 125 -10.80 8.40 10.92
CA CYS A 125 -10.08 7.25 10.36
C CYS A 125 -11.02 6.21 9.72
N GLU A 126 -12.15 5.93 10.35
CA GLU A 126 -13.16 5.01 9.85
C GLU A 126 -13.87 5.53 8.61
N GLU A 127 -14.19 6.83 8.58
CA GLU A 127 -14.75 7.51 7.41
C GLU A 127 -13.81 7.38 6.21
N ILE A 128 -12.54 7.76 6.36
CA ILE A 128 -11.55 7.65 5.28
C ILE A 128 -11.37 6.19 4.84
N LYS A 129 -11.36 5.24 5.78
CA LYS A 129 -11.30 3.80 5.45
C LYS A 129 -12.48 3.38 4.57
N ASN A 130 -13.70 3.80 4.90
CA ASN A 130 -14.90 3.44 4.18
C ASN A 130 -14.94 4.10 2.79
N ASN A 131 -14.58 5.38 2.70
CA ASN A 131 -14.49 6.11 1.44
C ASN A 131 -13.46 5.51 0.49
N CYS A 132 -12.35 5.01 1.03
CA CYS A 132 -11.30 4.37 0.25
C CYS A 132 -11.57 2.88 -0.02
N ARG A 133 -12.63 2.27 0.49
CA ARG A 133 -12.90 0.84 0.26
C ARG A 133 -13.31 0.62 -1.20
N ARG A 134 -12.60 -0.26 -1.92
CA ARG A 134 -13.01 -0.62 -3.29
C ARG A 134 -14.39 -1.24 -3.26
N LYS A 135 -15.34 -0.59 -3.93
CA LYS A 135 -16.64 -1.19 -4.23
C LYS A 135 -16.41 -2.34 -5.21
N LYS A 136 -16.94 -3.54 -4.91
CA LYS A 136 -16.94 -4.63 -5.89
C LYS A 136 -17.69 -4.12 -7.11
N PHE A 137 -17.05 -4.17 -8.28
CA PHE A 137 -17.77 -4.00 -9.54
C PHE A 137 -18.75 -5.18 -9.60
N ARG A 138 -20.05 -4.93 -9.45
CA ARG A 138 -21.07 -5.92 -9.79
C ARG A 138 -20.91 -6.11 -11.30
N ARG A 139 -20.17 -7.14 -11.73
CA ARG A 139 -20.27 -7.62 -13.11
C ARG A 139 -21.70 -8.15 -13.25
N GLY A 140 -22.61 -7.26 -13.63
CA GLY A 140 -23.89 -7.65 -14.18
C GLY A 140 -23.59 -8.54 -15.36
N ILE A 141 -23.97 -9.80 -15.24
CA ILE A 141 -24.18 -10.67 -16.38
C ILE A 141 -25.29 -9.99 -17.18
N GLN A 142 -24.95 -9.17 -18.18
CA GLN A 142 -25.85 -8.99 -19.31
C GLN A 142 -25.82 -10.32 -20.06
N LYS A 143 -26.68 -11.24 -19.59
CA LYS A 143 -27.11 -12.40 -20.35
C LYS A 143 -27.66 -11.84 -21.67
N SER A 144 -27.11 -12.37 -22.75
CA SER A 144 -27.67 -12.38 -24.10
C SER A 144 -29.19 -12.17 -24.14
N LEU A 145 -29.63 -11.09 -24.77
CA LEU A 145 -30.90 -11.07 -25.49
C LEU A 145 -30.55 -11.22 -26.97
N GLY A 146 -30.36 -12.47 -27.36
CA GLY A 146 -30.66 -12.92 -28.72
C GLY A 146 -32.01 -13.65 -28.64
N SER A 147 -33.02 -13.05 -29.26
CA SER A 147 -34.37 -13.57 -29.60
C SER A 147 -35.27 -12.34 -29.76
N ALA A 148 -35.88 -11.99 -30.88
CA ALA A 148 -36.10 -12.64 -32.17
C ALA A 148 -36.13 -11.57 -33.27
#